data_AF-A0A023D2R8-F1
#
_entry.id   AF-A0A023D2R8-F1
#
_cell.length_a   1.000
_cell.length_b   1.000
_cell.length_c   1.000
_cell.angle_alpha   90.00
_cell.angle_beta   90.00
_cell.angle_gamma   90.00
#
_symmetry.space_group_name_H-M   'P 1'
#
loop_
_entity.id
_entity.type
_entity.pdbx_description
1 polymer ?
#
loop_
_entity_poly.entity_id
_entity_poly.type
_entity_poly.pdbx_seq_one_letter_code
_entity_poly.pdbx_strand_id
1 'polypeptide(L)'
;MEFPPPPAAQRLLTSRDANRADATARQWAILRTGIWSVCYFAFYLAQQIAEILAPLLLVIGLGWAALPTIVRAVTTSAANADPQARDVMSHVVAAIPSQLTVAGHVLTPTGLILDGFLLMGLAALGATLSAISARNM
;
A
#
# COMPACT_ATOMS: atom_id res chain seq x y z
N MET A 1 37.02 -60.07 8.63
CA MET A 1 37.09 -59.97 7.17
C MET A 1 35.77 -59.36 6.71
N GLU A 2 35.78 -58.06 6.42
CA GLU A 2 34.59 -57.33 5.98
C GLU A 2 34.46 -57.54 4.47
N PHE A 3 33.46 -58.30 4.04
CA PHE A 3 33.22 -58.56 2.62
C PHE A 3 32.58 -57.32 2.00
N PRO A 4 33.09 -56.82 0.85
CA PRO A 4 32.49 -55.69 0.18
C PRO A 4 31.05 -56.04 -0.25
N PRO A 5 30.08 -55.12 -0.09
CA PRO A 5 28.71 -55.39 -0.44
C PRO A 5 28.58 -55.65 -1.96
N PRO A 6 27.65 -56.52 -2.37
CA PRO A 6 27.44 -56.81 -3.78
C PRO A 6 27.00 -55.54 -4.54
N PRO A 7 27.43 -55.36 -5.80
CA PRO A 7 27.22 -54.14 -6.58
C PRO A 7 25.74 -53.76 -6.76
N ALA A 8 24.82 -54.73 -6.65
CA ALA A 8 23.37 -54.50 -6.66
C ALA A 8 22.88 -53.76 -5.39
N ALA A 9 23.41 -54.09 -4.22
CA ALA A 9 23.06 -53.42 -2.96
C ALA A 9 23.55 -51.97 -2.96
N GLN A 10 24.74 -51.72 -3.54
CA GLN A 10 25.29 -50.37 -3.66
C GLN A 10 24.44 -49.47 -4.57
N ARG A 11 23.95 -49.97 -5.71
CA ARG A 11 23.05 -49.23 -6.62
C ARG A 11 21.72 -48.87 -5.96
N LEU A 12 21.14 -49.75 -5.15
CA LEU A 12 19.87 -49.50 -4.46
C LEU A 12 20.03 -48.42 -3.38
N LEU A 13 21.14 -48.40 -2.66
CA LEU A 13 21.45 -47.36 -1.67
C LEU A 13 21.66 -46.00 -2.35
N THR A 14 22.46 -45.95 -3.42
CA THR A 14 22.67 -44.71 -4.20
C THR A 14 21.35 -44.18 -4.78
N SER A 15 20.47 -45.06 -5.28
CA SER A 15 19.16 -44.65 -5.80
C SER A 15 18.23 -44.13 -4.71
N ARG A 16 18.30 -44.68 -3.49
CA ARG A 16 17.48 -44.24 -2.34
C ARG A 16 17.95 -42.90 -1.80
N ASP A 17 19.26 -42.67 -1.75
CA ASP A 17 19.84 -41.41 -1.29
C ASP A 17 19.61 -40.30 -2.33
N ALA A 18 19.71 -40.60 -3.63
CA ALA A 18 19.33 -39.69 -4.70
C ALA A 18 17.85 -39.30 -4.61
N ASN A 19 16.95 -40.27 -4.47
CA ASN A 19 15.50 -40.00 -4.37
C ASN A 19 15.13 -39.21 -3.10
N ARG A 20 15.85 -39.40 -1.98
CA ARG A 20 15.70 -38.57 -0.78
C ARG A 20 16.23 -37.15 -0.98
N ALA A 21 17.39 -37.00 -1.63
CA ALA A 21 17.95 -35.69 -1.94
C ALA A 21 17.04 -34.91 -2.92
N ASP A 22 16.44 -35.59 -3.89
CA ASP A 22 15.44 -35.01 -4.80
C ASP A 22 14.16 -34.61 -4.04
N ALA A 23 13.70 -35.44 -3.09
CA ALA A 23 12.55 -35.13 -2.26
C ALA A 23 12.79 -33.92 -1.33
N THR A 24 13.96 -33.82 -0.70
CA THR A 24 14.31 -32.68 0.16
C THR A 24 14.54 -31.41 -0.66
N ALA A 25 15.18 -31.50 -1.82
CA ALA A 25 15.34 -30.38 -2.76
C ALA A 25 13.97 -29.86 -3.25
N ARG A 26 13.05 -30.78 -3.57
CA ARG A 26 11.69 -30.42 -3.98
C ARG A 26 10.88 -29.80 -2.84
N GLN A 27 10.97 -30.34 -1.62
CA GLN A 27 10.33 -29.74 -0.44
C GLN A 27 10.86 -28.35 -0.15
N TRP A 28 12.18 -28.15 -0.25
CA TRP A 28 12.82 -26.86 -0.08
C TRP A 28 12.38 -25.85 -1.15
N ALA A 29 12.29 -26.29 -2.41
CA ALA A 29 11.79 -25.46 -3.50
C ALA A 29 10.35 -24.99 -3.24
N ILE A 30 9.46 -25.91 -2.83
CA ILE A 30 8.06 -25.58 -2.50
C ILE A 30 7.99 -24.58 -1.35
N LEU A 31 8.77 -24.79 -0.28
CA LEU A 31 8.78 -23.89 0.87
C LEU A 31 9.26 -22.49 0.48
N ARG A 32 10.35 -22.41 -0.30
CA ARG A 32 10.89 -21.16 -0.82
C ARG A 32 9.85 -20.42 -1.68
N THR A 33 9.23 -21.11 -2.64
CA THR A 33 8.19 -20.50 -3.49
C THR A 33 7.00 -20.04 -2.65
N GLY A 34 6.59 -20.80 -1.63
CA GLY A 34 5.53 -20.43 -0.70
C GLY A 34 5.84 -19.13 0.07
N ILE A 35 7.05 -19.01 0.61
CA ILE A 35 7.50 -17.79 1.31
C ILE A 35 7.45 -16.58 0.38
N TRP A 36 8.03 -16.71 -0.81
CA TRP A 36 8.04 -15.60 -1.77
C TRP A 36 6.62 -15.25 -2.26
N SER A 37 5.73 -16.24 -2.42
CA SER A 37 4.32 -16.04 -2.78
C SER A 37 3.59 -15.20 -1.73
N VAL A 38 3.79 -15.49 -0.45
CA VAL A 38 3.20 -14.69 0.64
C VAL A 38 3.74 -13.26 0.64
N CYS A 39 5.06 -13.08 0.47
CA CYS A 39 5.67 -11.76 0.38
C CYS A 39 5.12 -10.96 -0.81
N TYR A 40 5.09 -11.57 -1.99
CA TYR A 40 4.53 -10.95 -3.19
C TYR A 40 3.10 -10.51 -2.99
N PHE A 41 2.26 -11.41 -2.46
CA PHE A 41 0.86 -11.11 -2.20
C PHE A 41 0.69 -9.94 -1.24
N ALA A 42 1.44 -9.93 -0.13
CA ALA A 42 1.34 -8.86 0.87
C ALA A 42 1.74 -7.49 0.30
N PHE A 43 2.86 -7.42 -0.44
CA PHE A 43 3.31 -6.16 -1.04
C PHE A 43 2.39 -5.69 -2.15
N TYR A 44 1.90 -6.61 -2.97
CA TYR A 44 0.97 -6.29 -4.04
C TYR A 44 -0.39 -5.82 -3.50
N LEU A 45 -0.88 -6.44 -2.42
CA LEU A 45 -2.11 -6.01 -1.75
C LEU A 45 -1.95 -4.62 -1.14
N ALA A 46 -0.84 -4.36 -0.43
CA ALA A 46 -0.56 -3.04 0.13
C ALA A 46 -0.49 -1.96 -0.95
N GLN A 47 0.13 -2.28 -2.10
CA GLN A 47 0.15 -1.40 -3.27
C GLN A 47 -1.27 -1.12 -3.79
N GLN A 48 -2.10 -2.14 -3.98
CA GLN A 48 -3.48 -1.96 -4.47
C GLN A 48 -4.33 -1.09 -3.54
N ILE A 49 -4.21 -1.30 -2.22
CA ILE A 49 -4.87 -0.46 -1.22
C ILE A 49 -4.37 0.99 -1.35
N ALA A 50 -3.05 1.18 -1.43
CA ALA A 50 -2.45 2.50 -1.54
C ALA A 50 -2.82 3.23 -2.84
N GLU A 51 -2.88 2.53 -3.98
CA GLU A 51 -3.27 3.10 -5.28
C GLU A 51 -4.72 3.60 -5.30
N ILE A 52 -5.60 3.01 -4.48
CA ILE A 52 -6.98 3.47 -4.35
C ILE A 52 -7.09 4.60 -3.31
N LEU A 53 -6.47 4.44 -2.14
CA LEU A 53 -6.62 5.42 -1.06
C LEU A 53 -5.84 6.72 -1.33
N ALA A 54 -4.61 6.64 -1.85
CA ALA A 54 -3.78 7.82 -2.08
C ALA A 54 -4.49 8.92 -2.90
N PRO A 55 -5.05 8.65 -4.10
CA PRO A 55 -5.74 9.67 -4.87
C PRO A 55 -6.99 10.19 -4.15
N LEU A 56 -7.73 9.34 -3.42
CA LEU A 56 -8.89 9.78 -2.65
C LEU A 56 -8.50 10.75 -1.54
N LEU A 57 -7.46 10.44 -0.76
CA LEU A 57 -6.96 11.31 0.30
C LEU A 57 -6.44 12.63 -0.27
N LEU A 58 -5.72 12.60 -1.39
CA LEU A 58 -5.23 13.80 -2.05
C LEU A 58 -6.38 14.69 -2.55
N VAL A 59 -7.39 14.13 -3.22
CA VAL A 59 -8.53 14.89 -3.72
C VAL A 59 -9.32 15.51 -2.57
N ILE A 60 -9.58 14.75 -1.50
CA ILE A 60 -10.30 15.26 -0.33
C ILE A 60 -9.46 16.33 0.39
N GLY A 61 -8.18 16.07 0.62
CA GLY A 61 -7.27 17.00 1.32
C GLY A 61 -7.06 18.30 0.55
N LEU A 62 -6.78 18.23 -0.76
CA LEU A 62 -6.65 19.42 -1.61
C LEU A 62 -7.99 20.16 -1.76
N GLY A 63 -9.09 19.43 -1.95
CA GLY A 63 -10.43 20.03 -2.06
C GLY A 63 -10.79 20.80 -0.78
N TRP A 64 -10.53 20.21 0.38
CA TRP A 64 -10.78 20.86 1.66
C TRP A 64 -9.83 22.04 1.90
N ALA A 65 -8.54 21.91 1.58
CA ALA A 65 -7.59 23.03 1.70
C ALA A 65 -7.93 24.19 0.75
N ALA A 66 -8.47 23.90 -0.43
CA ALA A 66 -8.87 24.90 -1.41
C ALA A 66 -10.21 25.56 -1.10
N LEU A 67 -11.10 24.89 -0.36
CA LEU A 67 -12.47 25.34 -0.08
C LEU A 67 -12.55 26.78 0.44
N PRO A 68 -11.79 27.20 1.48
CA PRO A 68 -11.88 28.55 2.01
C PRO A 68 -11.43 29.61 0.98
N THR A 69 -10.42 29.28 0.17
CA THR A 69 -9.87 30.17 -0.86
C THR A 69 -10.86 30.35 -2.00
N ILE A 70 -11.49 29.26 -2.46
CA ILE A 70 -12.50 29.29 -3.53
C ILE A 70 -13.71 30.11 -3.06
N VAL A 71 -14.22 29.85 -1.85
CA VAL A 71 -15.37 30.59 -1.32
C VAL A 71 -15.03 32.08 -1.18
N ARG A 72 -13.86 32.43 -0.64
CA ARG A 72 -13.41 33.83 -0.54
C ARG A 72 -13.30 34.51 -1.91
N ALA A 73 -12.77 33.84 -2.93
CA ALA A 73 -12.66 34.39 -4.28
C ALA A 73 -14.03 34.69 -4.90
N VAL A 74 -15.00 33.77 -4.73
CA VAL A 74 -16.39 33.96 -5.16
C VAL A 74 -17.05 35.11 -4.37
N THR A 75 -16.81 35.17 -3.06
CA THR A 75 -17.39 36.21 -2.21
C THR A 75 -16.87 37.60 -2.59
N THR A 76 -15.58 37.71 -2.90
CA THR A 76 -14.97 38.99 -3.32
C THR A 76 -15.52 39.47 -4.66
N SER A 77 -15.86 38.53 -5.57
CA SER A 77 -16.49 38.85 -6.86
C SER A 77 -17.98 39.21 -6.71
N ALA A 78 -18.69 38.57 -5.78
CA ALA A 78 -20.09 38.87 -5.45
C ALA A 78 -20.25 40.12 -4.56
N ALA A 79 -19.18 40.59 -3.91
CA ALA A 79 -19.19 41.76 -3.02
C ALA A 79 -19.55 43.09 -3.73
N ASN A 80 -19.56 43.11 -5.07
CA ASN A 80 -20.06 44.25 -5.84
C ASN A 80 -21.60 44.29 -5.97
N ALA A 81 -22.32 43.25 -5.52
CA ALA A 81 -23.76 43.10 -5.78
C ALA A 81 -24.67 43.34 -4.56
N ASP A 82 -24.30 42.93 -3.33
CA ASP A 82 -25.17 43.09 -2.15
C ASP A 82 -24.41 42.95 -0.80
N PRO A 83 -24.48 43.95 0.11
CA PRO A 83 -23.95 43.85 1.47
C PRO A 83 -24.51 42.69 2.29
N GLN A 84 -25.77 42.30 2.05
CA GLN A 84 -26.43 41.23 2.80
C GLN A 84 -25.86 39.85 2.43
N ALA A 85 -25.60 39.61 1.14
CA ALA A 85 -24.93 38.40 0.66
C ALA A 85 -23.51 38.24 1.21
N ARG A 86 -22.79 39.35 1.41
CA ARG A 86 -21.43 39.33 1.99
C ARG A 86 -21.42 38.83 3.43
N ASP A 87 -22.40 39.23 4.24
CA ASP A 87 -22.47 38.84 5.64
C ASP A 87 -22.78 37.34 5.78
N VAL A 88 -23.75 36.84 5.00
CA VAL A 88 -24.08 35.40 4.93
C VAL A 88 -22.89 34.56 4.48
N MET A 89 -22.17 34.95 3.42
CA MET A 89 -20.98 34.21 2.98
C MET A 89 -19.85 34.25 4.01
N SER A 90 -19.67 35.35 4.73
CA SER A 90 -18.62 35.46 5.75
C SER A 90 -18.85 34.47 6.90
N HIS A 91 -20.10 34.27 7.29
CA HIS A 91 -20.51 33.24 8.25
C HIS A 91 -20.27 31.83 7.71
N VAL A 92 -20.53 31.58 6.43
CA VAL A 92 -20.27 30.28 5.79
C VAL A 92 -18.78 29.95 5.77
N VAL A 93 -17.91 30.92 5.44
CA VAL A 93 -16.45 30.72 5.45
C VAL A 93 -15.95 30.42 6.86
N ALA A 94 -16.47 31.12 7.88
CA ALA A 94 -16.10 30.89 9.28
C ALA A 94 -16.58 29.53 9.81
N ALA A 95 -17.63 28.95 9.21
CA ALA A 95 -18.16 27.64 9.56
C ALA A 95 -17.39 26.46 8.96
N ILE A 96 -16.46 26.70 8.02
CA ILE A 96 -15.64 25.63 7.44
C ILE A 96 -14.63 25.14 8.50
N PRO A 97 -14.71 23.89 8.96
CA PRO A 97 -13.83 23.38 9.99
C PRO A 97 -12.40 23.23 9.46
N SER A 98 -11.40 23.61 10.27
CA SER A 98 -9.98 23.38 9.99
C SER A 98 -9.51 21.97 10.35
N GLN A 99 -10.27 21.30 11.21
CA GLN A 99 -10.04 19.93 11.67
C GLN A 99 -11.38 19.24 11.92
N LEU A 100 -11.44 17.93 11.67
CA LEU A 100 -12.59 17.09 11.99
C LEU A 100 -12.13 15.91 12.84
N THR A 101 -12.84 15.63 13.92
CA THR A 101 -12.56 14.43 14.73
C THR A 101 -13.51 13.32 14.31
N VAL A 102 -12.97 12.24 13.75
CA VAL A 102 -13.75 11.06 13.32
C VAL A 102 -13.19 9.85 14.07
N ALA A 103 -14.06 9.13 14.79
CA ALA A 103 -13.66 7.95 15.57
C ALA A 103 -12.41 8.18 16.46
N GLY A 104 -12.33 9.35 17.10
CA GLY A 104 -11.20 9.74 17.95
C GLY A 104 -9.94 10.22 17.22
N HIS A 105 -9.91 10.21 15.89
CA HIS A 105 -8.78 10.68 15.09
C HIS A 105 -9.02 12.07 14.55
N VAL A 106 -8.04 12.95 14.71
CA VAL A 106 -8.09 14.33 14.18
C VAL A 106 -7.63 14.31 12.72
N LEU A 107 -8.57 14.59 11.82
CA LEU A 107 -8.34 14.75 10.40
C LEU A 107 -8.13 16.22 10.08
N THR A 108 -7.04 16.51 9.37
CA THR A 108 -6.74 17.85 8.86
C THR A 108 -6.50 17.78 7.35
N PRO A 109 -6.75 18.87 6.59
CA PRO A 109 -6.46 18.90 5.16
C PRO A 109 -5.01 18.53 4.83
N THR A 110 -4.05 19.10 5.57
CA THR A 110 -2.63 18.82 5.41
C THR A 110 -2.27 17.37 5.75
N GLY A 111 -2.88 16.80 6.79
CA GLY A 111 -2.70 15.39 7.15
C GLY A 111 -3.13 14.47 6.01
N LEU A 112 -4.32 14.70 5.46
CA LEU A 112 -4.83 13.93 4.31
C LEU A 112 -3.91 14.02 3.09
N ILE A 113 -3.36 15.20 2.80
CA ILE A 113 -2.42 15.40 1.69
C ILE A 113 -1.13 14.61 1.92
N LEU A 114 -0.54 14.71 3.12
CA LEU A 114 0.68 13.98 3.46
C LEU A 114 0.46 12.47 3.44
N ASP A 115 -0.64 11.99 4.01
CA ASP A 115 -0.99 10.57 3.99
C ASP A 115 -1.15 10.06 2.55
N GLY A 116 -1.75 10.85 1.66
CA GLY A 116 -1.84 10.54 0.23
C GLY A 116 -0.46 10.38 -0.43
N PHE A 117 0.48 11.29 -0.18
CA PHE A 117 1.85 11.16 -0.69
C PHE A 117 2.62 9.98 -0.06
N LEU A 118 2.44 9.74 1.23
CA LEU A 118 3.05 8.59 1.92
C LEU A 118 2.53 7.27 1.35
N LEU A 119 1.23 7.18 1.05
CA LEU A 119 0.66 6.02 0.38
C LEU A 119 1.20 5.84 -1.05
N MET A 120 1.41 6.92 -1.83
CA MET A 120 2.11 6.81 -3.12
C MET A 120 3.53 6.27 -2.95
N GLY A 121 4.27 6.73 -1.92
CA GLY A 121 5.57 6.19 -1.58
C GLY A 121 5.50 4.70 -1.23
N LEU A 122 4.52 4.31 -0.43
CA LEU A 122 4.27 2.91 -0.06
C LEU A 122 3.94 2.05 -1.29
N ALA A 123 3.13 2.55 -2.22
CA ALA A 123 2.80 1.85 -3.46
C ALA A 123 4.04 1.61 -4.32
N ALA A 124 4.92 2.62 -4.46
CA ALA A 124 6.17 2.49 -5.21
C ALA A 124 7.12 1.46 -4.58
N LEU A 125 7.23 1.46 -3.25
CA LEU A 125 8.00 0.45 -2.51
C LEU A 125 7.38 -0.94 -2.66
N GLY A 126 6.05 -1.05 -2.55
CA GLY A 126 5.30 -2.29 -2.75
C GLY A 126 5.50 -2.88 -4.15
N ALA A 127 5.50 -2.05 -5.19
CA ALA A 127 5.81 -2.47 -6.56
C ALA A 127 7.23 -3.02 -6.71
N THR A 128 8.20 -2.36 -6.06
CA THR A 128 9.60 -2.81 -6.09
C THR A 128 9.80 -4.12 -5.35
N LEU A 129 9.24 -4.25 -4.15
CA LEU A 129 9.38 -5.44 -3.30
C LEU A 129 8.58 -6.63 -3.85
N SER A 130 7.41 -6.40 -4.45
CA SER A 130 6.65 -7.44 -5.15
C SER A 130 7.42 -7.94 -6.37
N ALA A 131 8.00 -7.06 -7.20
CA ALA A 131 8.85 -7.49 -8.32
C ALA A 131 10.06 -8.33 -7.86
N ILE A 132 10.72 -7.93 -6.75
CA ILE A 132 11.79 -8.71 -6.12
C ILE A 132 11.28 -10.06 -5.59
N SER A 133 10.05 -10.12 -5.10
CA SER A 133 9.49 -11.37 -4.60
C SER A 133 9.17 -12.33 -5.74
N ALA A 134 8.55 -11.81 -6.81
CA ALA A 134 8.19 -12.57 -8.00
C ALA A 134 9.41 -13.21 -8.68
N ARG A 135 10.55 -12.51 -8.75
CA ARG A 135 11.77 -13.05 -9.38
C ARG A 135 12.41 -14.20 -8.60
N ASN A 136 12.08 -14.34 -7.32
CA ASN A 136 12.70 -15.29 -6.42
C ASN A 136 11.84 -16.54 -6.15
N MET A 137 10.59 -16.53 -6.60
CA MET A 137 9.68 -17.67 -6.67
C MET A 137 10.17 -18.72 -7.65
#